data_AF-A0A9W8DRR7-F1
#
_entry.id   AF-A0A9W8DRR7-F1
#
_cell.length_a   1.000
_cell.length_b   1.000
_cell.length_c   1.000
_cell.angle_alpha   90.00
_cell.angle_beta   90.00
_cell.angle_gamma   90.00
#
_symmetry.space_group_name_H-M   'P 1'
#
loop_
_entity.id
_entity.type
_entity.pdbx_description
1 polymer ?
#
loop_
_entity_poly.entity_id
_entity_poly.type
_entity_poly.pdbx_seq_one_letter_code
_entity_poly.pdbx_strand_id
1 'polypeptide(L)'
;MKFAKTLESASHELPQDWRPYLVQYKVLKKSIKNIVKELEQTLSDLDPDIATAAGFSREGSEDSAKSVTSDNSQVSCPAICLSDTDEFIKEGVSSPELGPKPLISIEKAIDYDITKDDTGVHPVLTIKVRKAAHFTLVPDEGVSISDEDNKAQSTEDVQYLQTAQALHTAAINGRNLDLEQEQDRDKKITLHLKEDQAFYDLLMGYIDKIKTFEESRLSQYNSNVTELGSELSLTQIWLMSHKFYVGVGEFTLVQPKKKDLALWREIFRIYLDLDIWCHNENDHRNICATNEGRENLDEFNNQVKKLSLHKKLSSRSRQAFKKFIMLNEELVKIRLFEEMNEEATRKIIKKHDKRTHLVAKEKFPQAVSIDAAFLSKCLMYAIMSNLITVVPQVDDHSCPMCLGLYWRPVRLQCNHIFCSRCLIKASRRKLFDCPVCRSKKSVYNAGIDNIDNSLAKFLKLYFPQEVKAKKSEIKKEIAEEESEALRLILAKRQDDRVCTIM
;
A
#
# COMPACT_ATOMS: atom_id res chain seq x y z
N MET A 1 13.74 0.67 -25.17
CA MET A 1 13.54 2.13 -25.21
C MET A 1 12.12 2.59 -24.84
N LYS A 2 11.11 1.71 -24.88
CA LYS A 2 9.70 2.07 -24.64
C LYS A 2 9.45 2.73 -23.27
N PHE A 3 9.92 2.14 -22.17
CA PHE A 3 9.62 2.62 -20.81
C PHE A 3 10.07 4.06 -20.51
N ALA A 4 11.29 4.46 -20.88
CA ALA A 4 11.77 5.82 -20.60
C ALA A 4 10.94 6.90 -21.32
N LYS A 5 10.41 6.58 -22.51
CA LYS A 5 9.48 7.44 -23.24
C LYS A 5 8.11 7.45 -22.57
N THR A 6 7.62 6.29 -22.13
CA THR A 6 6.34 6.18 -21.38
C THR A 6 6.36 7.02 -20.10
N LEU A 7 7.43 6.94 -19.31
CA LEU A 7 7.58 7.73 -18.08
C LEU A 7 7.61 9.24 -18.35
N GLU A 8 8.31 9.65 -19.41
CA GLU A 8 8.37 11.05 -19.86
C GLU A 8 6.98 11.54 -20.34
N SER A 9 6.26 10.73 -21.11
CA SER A 9 4.88 11.02 -21.52
C SER A 9 3.94 11.15 -20.32
N ALA A 10 3.99 10.21 -19.37
CA ALA A 10 3.15 10.24 -18.16
C ALA A 10 3.47 11.44 -17.25
N SER A 11 4.73 11.91 -17.23
CA SER A 11 5.13 13.09 -16.44
C SER A 11 4.38 14.37 -16.80
N HIS A 12 3.81 14.43 -18.02
CA HIS A 12 3.01 15.57 -18.44
C HIS A 12 1.67 15.70 -17.72
N GLU A 13 1.14 14.62 -17.15
CA GLU A 13 -0.07 14.64 -16.32
C GLU A 13 0.19 15.26 -14.93
N LEU A 14 1.46 15.31 -14.50
CA LEU A 14 1.85 15.91 -13.23
C LEU A 14 2.10 17.43 -13.36
N PRO A 15 1.87 18.19 -12.27
CA PRO A 15 2.26 19.59 -12.18
C PRO A 15 3.73 19.81 -12.52
N GLN A 16 4.04 20.92 -13.19
CA GLN A 16 5.39 21.19 -13.70
C GLN A 16 6.43 21.25 -12.58
N ASP A 17 6.04 21.77 -11.42
CA ASP A 17 6.86 21.89 -10.21
C ASP A 17 7.15 20.53 -9.53
N TRP A 18 6.44 19.45 -9.89
CA TRP A 18 6.64 18.11 -9.30
C TRP A 18 7.63 17.27 -10.11
N ARG A 19 7.74 17.52 -11.41
CA ARG A 19 8.60 16.77 -12.33
C ARG A 19 10.08 16.70 -11.93
N PRO A 20 10.70 17.75 -11.33
CA PRO A 20 12.10 17.69 -10.88
C PRO A 20 12.37 16.62 -9.80
N TYR A 21 11.33 16.20 -9.07
CA TYR A 21 11.42 15.19 -8.02
C TYR A 21 11.25 13.75 -8.56
N LEU A 22 10.98 13.57 -9.85
CA LEU A 22 10.89 12.25 -10.46
C LEU A 22 12.29 11.63 -10.65
N VAL A 23 12.37 10.33 -10.43
CA VAL A 23 13.60 9.55 -10.71
C VAL A 23 13.95 9.64 -12.19
N GLN A 24 15.11 10.22 -12.51
CA GLN A 24 15.55 10.38 -13.90
C GLN A 24 16.17 9.09 -14.44
N TYR A 25 15.30 8.19 -14.90
CA TYR A 25 15.67 6.87 -15.41
C TYR A 25 16.77 6.88 -16.49
N LYS A 26 16.79 7.88 -17.37
CA LYS A 26 17.79 7.99 -18.46
C LYS A 26 19.21 8.22 -17.91
N VAL A 27 19.35 9.00 -16.85
CA VAL A 27 20.65 9.34 -16.24
C VAL A 27 21.22 8.13 -15.51
N LEU A 28 20.43 7.52 -14.62
CA LEU A 28 20.82 6.30 -13.91
C LEU A 28 21.17 5.16 -14.86
N LYS A 29 20.41 5.00 -15.96
CA LYS A 29 20.71 4.00 -16.99
C LYS A 29 22.08 4.23 -17.65
N LYS A 30 22.54 5.48 -17.76
CA LYS A 30 23.87 5.79 -18.30
C LYS A 30 24.95 5.40 -17.29
N SER A 31 24.75 5.69 -16.01
CA SER A 31 25.64 5.29 -14.93
C SER A 31 25.85 3.76 -14.88
N ILE A 32 24.81 2.94 -15.06
CA ILE A 32 24.97 1.46 -15.13
C ILE A 32 25.97 1.02 -16.21
N LYS A 33 26.08 1.74 -17.34
CA LYS A 33 27.06 1.39 -18.38
C LYS A 33 28.50 1.62 -17.91
N ASN A 34 28.71 2.59 -17.03
CA ASN A 34 30.03 2.84 -16.47
C ASN A 34 30.39 1.75 -15.46
N ILE A 35 29.44 1.30 -14.63
CA ILE A 35 29.65 0.17 -13.70
C ILE A 35 30.12 -1.06 -14.45
N VAL A 36 29.46 -1.40 -15.58
CA VAL A 36 29.88 -2.54 -16.40
C VAL A 36 31.30 -2.38 -16.93
N LYS A 37 31.68 -1.17 -17.37
CA LYS A 37 33.05 -0.90 -17.82
C LYS A 37 34.07 -0.99 -16.70
N GLU A 38 33.75 -0.46 -15.52
CA GLU A 38 34.61 -0.56 -14.34
C GLU A 38 34.78 -2.01 -13.92
N LEU A 39 33.72 -2.81 -13.92
CA LEU A 39 33.77 -4.25 -13.68
C LEU A 39 34.68 -4.95 -14.69
N GLU A 40 34.47 -4.73 -15.99
CA GLU A 40 35.30 -5.32 -17.06
C GLU A 40 36.77 -4.90 -16.98
N GLN A 41 37.06 -3.64 -16.65
CA GLN A 41 38.43 -3.14 -16.47
C GLN A 41 39.08 -3.74 -15.23
N THR A 42 38.37 -3.72 -14.09
CA THR A 42 38.85 -4.31 -12.85
C THR A 42 39.14 -5.80 -13.04
N LEU A 43 38.32 -6.49 -13.84
CA LEU A 43 38.54 -7.88 -14.26
C LEU A 43 39.73 -8.07 -15.22
N SER A 44 39.97 -7.12 -16.13
CA SER A 44 41.02 -7.20 -17.16
C SER A 44 42.41 -6.82 -16.66
N ASP A 45 42.50 -5.98 -15.63
CA ASP A 45 43.75 -5.60 -14.95
C ASP A 45 44.32 -6.74 -14.07
N LEU A 46 43.74 -7.94 -14.18
CA LEU A 46 44.07 -9.13 -13.42
C LEU A 46 44.72 -10.18 -14.33
N ASP A 47 45.70 -10.87 -13.76
CA ASP A 47 46.80 -11.63 -14.39
C ASP A 47 46.58 -12.18 -15.83
N PRO A 48 47.46 -11.91 -16.81
CA PRO A 48 47.35 -12.39 -18.20
C PRO A 48 47.26 -13.92 -18.40
N ASP A 49 47.70 -14.72 -17.42
CA ASP A 49 47.52 -16.19 -17.46
C ASP A 49 46.03 -16.61 -17.36
N ILE A 50 45.16 -15.72 -16.89
CA ILE A 50 43.70 -15.93 -16.73
C ILE A 50 42.95 -15.67 -18.05
N ALA A 51 43.41 -14.70 -18.85
CA ALA A 51 42.77 -14.33 -20.12
C ALA A 51 42.78 -15.48 -21.14
N THR A 52 43.81 -16.33 -21.09
CA THR A 52 43.95 -17.53 -21.92
C THR A 52 43.04 -18.68 -21.44
N ALA A 53 42.82 -18.80 -20.12
CA ALA A 53 41.90 -19.79 -19.54
C ALA A 53 40.41 -19.41 -19.67
N ALA A 54 40.11 -18.11 -19.88
CA ALA A 54 38.75 -17.57 -20.03
C ALA A 54 38.24 -17.53 -21.48
N GLY A 55 39.01 -18.00 -22.47
CA GLY A 55 38.56 -18.13 -23.85
C GLY A 55 38.49 -16.85 -24.68
N PHE A 56 39.11 -15.75 -24.23
CA PHE A 56 39.21 -14.53 -25.04
C PHE A 56 40.45 -14.55 -25.93
N SER A 57 40.41 -15.34 -27.00
CA SER A 57 41.33 -15.15 -28.13
C SER A 57 40.74 -14.23 -29.18
N ARG A 58 41.54 -13.25 -29.57
CA ARG A 58 41.27 -12.26 -30.60
C ARG A 58 41.48 -12.89 -31.97
N GLU A 59 40.41 -13.31 -32.65
CA GLU A 59 40.46 -13.55 -34.10
C GLU A 59 39.69 -12.46 -34.83
N GLY A 60 40.43 -11.66 -35.59
CA GLY A 60 39.87 -10.81 -36.63
C GLY A 60 40.04 -11.48 -37.99
N SER A 61 39.01 -11.43 -38.82
CA SER A 61 39.16 -11.17 -40.24
C SER A 61 37.83 -10.64 -40.81
N GLU A 62 37.95 -9.57 -41.59
CA GLU A 62 36.91 -8.97 -42.42
C GLU A 62 36.53 -9.95 -43.55
N ASP A 63 35.25 -10.07 -43.94
CA ASP A 63 34.72 -9.40 -45.13
C ASP A 63 33.27 -9.78 -45.52
N SER A 64 32.57 -8.78 -46.08
CA SER A 64 31.55 -8.87 -47.14
C SER A 64 30.11 -9.39 -46.89
N ALA A 65 29.23 -8.40 -46.70
CA ALA A 65 27.97 -8.11 -47.45
C ALA A 65 27.01 -9.24 -47.90
N LYS A 66 25.73 -9.12 -47.48
CA LYS A 66 24.60 -8.86 -48.41
C LYS A 66 23.29 -8.52 -47.67
N SER A 67 22.59 -7.54 -48.24
CA SER A 67 21.23 -7.10 -47.95
C SER A 67 20.18 -8.11 -48.44
N VAL A 68 18.95 -8.02 -47.92
CA VAL A 68 17.66 -7.88 -48.67
C VAL A 68 16.46 -7.89 -47.69
N THR A 69 15.84 -6.71 -47.62
CA THR A 69 14.42 -6.25 -47.47
C THR A 69 13.27 -7.06 -46.85
N SER A 70 12.42 -6.28 -46.13
CA SER A 70 10.92 -6.23 -46.09
C SER A 70 10.15 -7.43 -45.49
N ASP A 71 9.02 -7.32 -44.79
CA ASP A 71 8.10 -6.23 -44.41
C ASP A 71 7.11 -6.78 -43.34
N ASN A 72 6.45 -5.89 -42.57
CA ASN A 72 5.10 -5.96 -41.92
C ASN A 72 4.60 -7.27 -41.24
N SER A 73 3.75 -7.32 -40.21
CA SER A 73 2.92 -6.43 -39.37
C SER A 73 2.20 -7.36 -38.36
N GLN A 74 2.02 -7.03 -37.07
CA GLN A 74 0.73 -6.83 -36.35
C GLN A 74 0.98 -7.32 -34.90
N VAL A 75 0.99 -6.45 -33.88
CA VAL A 75 -0.12 -6.14 -32.95
C VAL A 75 -0.85 -7.34 -32.35
N SER A 76 -0.54 -7.68 -31.10
CA SER A 76 -1.54 -7.88 -30.02
C SER A 76 -0.85 -8.06 -28.65
N CYS A 77 -1.28 -7.29 -27.65
CA CYS A 77 -1.15 -7.66 -26.23
C CYS A 77 -2.08 -8.85 -25.95
N PRO A 78 -1.84 -9.63 -24.88
CA PRO A 78 -2.60 -9.35 -23.67
C PRO A 78 -1.84 -9.56 -22.35
N ALA A 79 -2.50 -9.08 -21.30
CA ALA A 79 -2.20 -9.13 -19.88
C ALA A 79 -1.72 -10.49 -19.36
N ILE A 80 -0.89 -10.47 -18.31
CA ILE A 80 -0.68 -11.64 -17.44
C ILE A 80 -0.74 -11.18 -15.99
N CYS A 81 -1.78 -11.67 -15.33
CA CYS A 81 -2.04 -11.60 -13.90
C CYS A 81 -0.97 -12.35 -13.12
N LEU A 82 -0.75 -11.85 -11.90
CA LEU A 82 -0.01 -12.50 -10.84
C LEU A 82 -0.86 -13.62 -10.23
N SER A 83 -0.29 -14.82 -10.17
CA SER A 83 -0.48 -15.74 -9.04
C SER A 83 0.55 -16.86 -9.18
N ASP A 84 1.45 -16.98 -8.22
CA ASP A 84 1.97 -18.29 -7.83
C ASP A 84 2.18 -18.28 -6.31
N THR A 85 1.52 -19.22 -5.67
CA THR A 85 1.66 -19.63 -4.27
C THR A 85 2.37 -20.96 -4.27
N ASP A 86 3.50 -21.03 -3.59
CA ASP A 86 4.23 -22.25 -3.26
C ASP A 86 3.52 -23.02 -2.13
N GLU A 87 3.42 -24.35 -2.25
CA GLU A 87 3.70 -25.27 -1.12
C GLU A 87 3.86 -26.77 -1.55
N PHE A 88 5.08 -27.28 -1.33
CA PHE A 88 5.46 -28.52 -0.64
C PHE A 88 5.11 -29.96 -1.14
N ILE A 89 6.20 -30.69 -1.53
CA ILE A 89 6.73 -31.98 -1.01
C ILE A 89 5.92 -33.31 -1.21
N LYS A 90 6.46 -34.33 -1.95
CA LYS A 90 7.29 -35.50 -1.48
C LYS A 90 7.37 -36.73 -2.43
N GLU A 91 8.55 -37.40 -2.41
CA GLU A 91 8.89 -38.84 -2.59
C GLU A 91 8.52 -39.59 -3.90
N GLY A 92 9.37 -40.40 -4.57
CA GLY A 92 10.73 -40.91 -4.31
C GLY A 92 11.21 -41.92 -5.40
N VAL A 93 12.32 -42.60 -5.09
CA VAL A 93 12.81 -43.92 -5.59
C VAL A 93 14.04 -43.96 -6.55
N SER A 94 15.10 -44.57 -5.98
CA SER A 94 16.22 -45.40 -6.50
C SER A 94 17.36 -44.85 -7.37
N SER A 95 18.57 -44.90 -6.78
CA SER A 95 19.89 -44.90 -7.40
C SER A 95 20.18 -46.14 -8.28
N PRO A 96 21.21 -46.07 -9.13
CA PRO A 96 22.36 -46.94 -8.91
C PRO A 96 23.72 -46.21 -8.91
N GLU A 97 24.63 -46.76 -8.12
CA GLU A 97 25.98 -46.27 -7.82
C GLU A 97 26.88 -46.21 -9.07
N LEU A 98 27.58 -45.09 -9.26
CA LEU A 98 28.71 -44.98 -10.18
C LEU A 98 29.77 -44.00 -9.65
N GLY A 99 30.68 -44.50 -8.81
CA GLY A 99 32.02 -43.94 -8.49
C GLY A 99 32.12 -42.52 -7.89
N PRO A 100 33.18 -42.20 -7.13
CA PRO A 100 33.37 -40.86 -6.61
C PRO A 100 33.82 -39.95 -7.76
N LYS A 101 32.87 -39.25 -8.41
CA LYS A 101 33.20 -38.05 -9.19
C LYS A 101 33.48 -36.93 -8.20
N PRO A 102 34.65 -36.24 -8.27
CA PRO A 102 34.90 -35.07 -7.43
C PRO A 102 33.97 -33.94 -7.90
N LEU A 103 32.81 -33.81 -7.24
CA LEU A 103 31.99 -32.62 -7.33
C LEU A 103 32.73 -31.52 -6.57
N ILE A 104 33.47 -30.69 -7.30
CA ILE A 104 33.88 -29.39 -6.80
C ILE A 104 32.59 -28.56 -6.72
N SER A 105 31.90 -28.64 -5.58
CA SER A 105 30.82 -27.71 -5.24
C SER A 105 31.45 -26.35 -4.98
N ILE A 106 31.51 -25.51 -6.01
CA ILE A 106 31.89 -24.09 -5.87
C ILE A 106 30.70 -23.40 -5.18
N GLU A 107 30.68 -23.42 -3.85
CA GLU A 107 29.82 -22.53 -3.07
C GLU A 107 30.08 -21.08 -3.51
N LYS A 108 29.00 -20.28 -3.63
CA LYS A 108 28.98 -18.88 -4.10
C LYS A 108 30.25 -18.11 -3.68
N ALA A 109 31.20 -18.00 -4.61
CA ALA A 109 32.48 -17.35 -4.40
C ALA A 109 32.36 -15.82 -4.26
N ILE A 110 31.23 -15.24 -4.66
CA ILE A 110 30.98 -13.80 -4.68
C ILE A 110 29.74 -13.51 -3.83
N ASP A 111 29.92 -12.61 -2.89
CA ASP A 111 28.89 -12.07 -2.02
C ASP A 111 28.76 -10.57 -2.33
N TYR A 112 27.55 -10.11 -2.60
CA TYR A 112 27.26 -8.70 -2.85
C TYR A 112 26.25 -8.24 -1.83
N ASP A 113 26.62 -7.23 -1.06
CA ASP A 113 25.79 -6.67 -0.01
C ASP A 113 25.62 -5.17 -0.20
N ILE A 114 24.54 -4.65 0.39
CA ILE A 114 24.25 -3.22 0.40
C ILE A 114 24.01 -2.84 1.85
N THR A 115 24.96 -2.12 2.43
CA THR A 115 24.83 -1.61 3.79
C THR A 115 24.34 -0.17 3.75
N LYS A 116 23.71 0.27 4.84
CA LYS A 116 23.26 1.66 5.01
C LYS A 116 23.74 2.17 6.35
N ASP A 117 24.37 3.33 6.34
CA ASP A 117 24.80 4.06 7.54
C ASP A 117 24.31 5.52 7.50
N ASP A 118 24.81 6.36 8.40
CA ASP A 118 24.46 7.78 8.49
C ASP A 118 24.94 8.60 7.26
N THR A 119 25.89 8.09 6.49
CA THR A 119 26.48 8.76 5.33
C THR A 119 25.84 8.35 4.01
N GLY A 120 25.15 7.21 3.95
CA GLY A 120 24.42 6.79 2.77
C GLY A 120 24.24 5.29 2.64
N VAL A 121 24.16 4.85 1.39
CA VAL A 121 24.04 3.43 1.01
C VAL A 121 25.33 3.02 0.32
N HIS A 122 25.93 1.94 0.79
CA HIS A 122 27.25 1.49 0.36
C HIS A 122 27.16 0.07 -0.21
N PRO A 123 27.24 -0.11 -1.54
CA PRO A 123 27.43 -1.41 -2.13
C PRO A 123 28.82 -1.97 -1.78
N VAL A 124 28.87 -3.22 -1.35
CA VAL A 124 30.11 -3.92 -1.02
C VAL A 124 30.13 -5.26 -1.74
N LEU A 125 31.16 -5.46 -2.56
CA LEU A 125 31.39 -6.71 -3.27
C LEU A 125 32.51 -7.49 -2.56
N THR A 126 32.20 -8.64 -1.98
CA THR A 126 33.15 -9.50 -1.29
C THR A 126 33.37 -10.80 -2.06
N ILE A 127 34.62 -11.17 -2.30
CA ILE A 127 35.00 -12.41 -2.96
C ILE A 127 35.66 -13.32 -1.94
N LYS A 128 35.12 -14.53 -1.75
CA LYS A 128 35.69 -15.58 -0.90
C LYS A 128 36.58 -16.47 -1.76
N VAL A 129 37.88 -16.44 -1.48
CA VAL A 129 38.90 -17.23 -2.19
C VAL A 129 39.24 -18.47 -1.38
N ARG A 130 38.94 -19.65 -1.94
CA ARG A 130 39.44 -20.94 -1.43
C ARG A 130 40.75 -21.30 -2.12
N LYS A 131 41.80 -21.60 -1.35
CA LYS A 131 43.06 -22.12 -1.91
C LYS A 131 42.82 -23.53 -2.44
N ALA A 132 42.96 -23.75 -3.75
CA ALA A 132 42.89 -25.09 -4.33
C ALA A 132 44.00 -25.98 -3.73
N ALA A 133 43.64 -27.15 -3.23
CA ALA A 133 44.61 -28.11 -2.73
C ALA A 133 45.46 -28.63 -3.91
N HIS A 134 46.77 -28.42 -3.86
CA HIS A 134 47.71 -29.00 -4.83
C HIS A 134 47.63 -30.53 -4.79
N PHE A 135 47.24 -31.16 -5.90
CA PHE A 135 47.52 -32.58 -6.14
C PHE A 135 48.54 -32.68 -7.28
N THR A 136 49.73 -33.21 -6.96
CA THR A 136 50.76 -33.58 -7.93
C THR A 136 50.31 -34.82 -8.69
N LEU A 137 50.18 -34.72 -10.02
CA LEU A 137 49.96 -35.86 -10.90
C LEU A 137 51.32 -36.46 -11.29
N VAL A 138 51.47 -37.76 -11.07
CA VAL A 138 52.50 -38.61 -11.72
C VAL A 138 52.03 -38.88 -13.16
N PRO A 139 52.92 -38.82 -14.17
CA PRO A 139 52.52 -39.06 -15.55
C PRO A 139 52.42 -40.57 -15.81
N ASP A 140 51.33 -41.01 -16.45
CA ASP A 140 51.34 -42.27 -17.20
C ASP A 140 50.56 -42.15 -18.51
N GLU A 141 51.02 -42.94 -19.47
CA GLU A 141 50.91 -42.79 -20.91
C GLU A 141 49.56 -43.23 -21.51
N GLY A 142 49.18 -42.56 -22.61
CA GLY A 142 48.50 -43.16 -23.77
C GLY A 142 47.04 -43.61 -23.63
N VAL A 143 46.15 -43.02 -24.44
CA VAL A 143 45.26 -43.70 -25.41
C VAL A 143 44.31 -42.67 -26.06
N SER A 144 44.07 -42.88 -27.35
CA SER A 144 43.38 -42.03 -28.33
C SER A 144 41.85 -42.17 -28.39
N ILE A 145 41.20 -41.02 -28.59
CA ILE A 145 40.03 -40.69 -29.45
C ILE A 145 38.79 -41.62 -29.46
N SER A 146 37.63 -41.05 -29.11
CA SER A 146 36.43 -41.02 -29.97
C SER A 146 35.43 -39.95 -29.51
N ASP A 147 35.05 -39.10 -30.46
CA ASP A 147 33.97 -38.10 -30.37
C ASP A 147 32.57 -38.75 -30.25
N GLU A 148 31.61 -37.93 -29.80
CA GLU A 148 30.14 -38.06 -29.79
C GLU A 148 29.51 -38.19 -28.38
N ASP A 149 29.13 -37.05 -27.79
CA ASP A 149 27.71 -36.64 -27.74
C ASP A 149 27.55 -35.36 -26.89
N ASN A 150 27.12 -34.30 -27.57
CA ASN A 150 26.93 -32.97 -27.06
C ASN A 150 25.42 -32.73 -26.87
N LYS A 151 24.95 -32.50 -25.63
CA LYS A 151 23.58 -32.01 -25.41
C LYS A 151 23.57 -30.86 -24.40
N ALA A 152 23.22 -29.71 -24.96
CA ALA A 152 23.15 -28.36 -24.42
C ALA A 152 22.68 -28.25 -22.96
N GLN A 153 23.51 -27.55 -22.16
CA GLN A 153 23.14 -26.90 -20.91
C GLN A 153 23.02 -25.39 -21.20
N SER A 154 22.03 -24.73 -20.60
CA SER A 154 21.58 -23.35 -20.82
C SER A 154 22.73 -22.34 -20.88
N THR A 155 22.82 -21.62 -22.00
CA THR A 155 23.82 -20.59 -22.28
C THR A 155 23.82 -19.41 -21.31
N GLU A 156 22.76 -19.23 -20.50
CA GLU A 156 22.66 -18.14 -19.52
C GLU A 156 23.31 -18.48 -18.16
N ASP A 157 23.28 -19.75 -17.73
CA ASP A 157 23.91 -20.19 -16.47
C ASP A 157 25.44 -20.30 -16.61
N VAL A 158 25.89 -20.63 -17.82
CA VAL A 158 27.32 -20.72 -18.17
C VAL A 158 28.00 -19.34 -18.11
N GLN A 159 27.30 -18.28 -18.53
CA GLN A 159 27.86 -16.91 -18.51
C GLN A 159 28.00 -16.35 -17.09
N TYR A 160 27.06 -16.68 -16.19
CA TYR A 160 27.13 -16.32 -14.76
C TYR A 160 28.30 -17.02 -14.07
N LEU A 161 28.48 -18.32 -14.34
CA LEU A 161 29.59 -19.13 -13.82
C LEU A 161 30.96 -18.64 -14.32
N GLN A 162 31.05 -18.25 -15.59
CA GLN A 162 32.28 -17.70 -16.17
C GLN A 162 32.66 -16.35 -15.56
N THR A 163 31.68 -15.46 -15.35
CA THR A 163 31.92 -14.16 -14.70
C THR A 163 32.33 -14.35 -13.24
N ALA A 164 31.68 -15.28 -12.53
CA ALA A 164 32.00 -15.57 -11.14
C ALA A 164 33.39 -16.25 -10.97
N GLN A 165 33.78 -17.12 -11.90
CA GLN A 165 35.12 -17.72 -11.95
C GLN A 165 36.20 -16.70 -12.32
N ALA A 166 35.91 -15.76 -13.22
CA ALA A 166 36.81 -14.69 -13.57
C ALA A 166 37.10 -13.80 -12.35
N LEU A 167 36.06 -13.40 -11.60
CA LEU A 167 36.17 -12.62 -10.34
C LEU A 167 36.89 -13.40 -9.21
N HIS A 168 36.69 -14.72 -9.08
CA HIS A 168 37.40 -15.54 -8.10
C HIS A 168 38.91 -15.62 -8.38
N THR A 169 39.31 -15.67 -9.65
CA THR A 169 40.72 -15.81 -10.06
C THR A 169 41.44 -14.45 -10.04
N ALA A 170 40.72 -13.41 -10.43
CA ALA A 170 41.01 -12.00 -10.24
C ALA A 170 41.47 -11.62 -8.82
N ALA A 171 40.73 -12.08 -7.81
CA ALA A 171 41.01 -11.81 -6.41
C ALA A 171 42.39 -12.35 -5.96
N ILE A 172 42.94 -13.38 -6.61
CA ILE A 172 44.17 -14.04 -6.16
C ILE A 172 45.43 -13.16 -6.39
N ASN A 173 45.44 -12.24 -7.37
CA ASN A 173 46.68 -11.63 -7.87
C ASN A 173 46.77 -10.08 -7.95
N GLY A 174 45.75 -9.29 -7.59
CA GLY A 174 45.76 -7.82 -7.85
C GLY A 174 45.56 -6.90 -6.64
N ARG A 175 46.50 -5.98 -6.40
CA ARG A 175 46.56 -5.03 -5.27
C ARG A 175 45.59 -3.84 -5.43
N ASN A 176 44.67 -3.68 -4.47
CA ASN A 176 44.47 -2.49 -3.61
C ASN A 176 43.40 -2.92 -2.59
N LEU A 177 43.83 -3.63 -1.54
CA LEU A 177 42.95 -4.39 -0.67
C LEU A 177 43.28 -4.08 0.79
N ASP A 178 42.30 -3.56 1.52
CA ASP A 178 42.30 -3.65 2.98
C ASP A 178 42.07 -5.13 3.31
N LEU A 179 43.18 -5.83 3.55
CA LEU A 179 43.21 -7.24 3.91
C LEU A 179 42.91 -7.36 5.41
N GLU A 180 41.66 -7.60 5.77
CA GLU A 180 41.36 -8.12 7.11
C GLU A 180 41.80 -9.59 7.18
N GLN A 181 42.91 -9.83 7.89
CA GLN A 181 43.41 -11.18 8.16
C GLN A 181 42.55 -11.83 9.26
N GLU A 182 41.43 -12.45 8.90
CA GLU A 182 40.80 -13.43 9.77
C GLU A 182 41.52 -14.79 9.66
N GLN A 183 41.84 -15.39 10.82
CA GLN A 183 42.48 -16.70 10.95
C GLN A 183 41.50 -17.82 10.57
N ASP A 184 41.28 -18.08 9.28
CA ASP A 184 40.83 -19.40 8.81
C ASP A 184 41.07 -19.56 7.30
N ARG A 185 40.94 -20.79 6.77
CA ARG A 185 41.34 -21.24 5.41
C ARG A 185 40.77 -20.48 4.19
N ASP A 186 39.98 -19.43 4.37
CA ASP A 186 39.31 -18.66 3.32
C ASP A 186 39.80 -17.20 3.33
N LYS A 187 40.45 -16.74 2.26
CA LYS A 187 40.80 -15.32 2.11
C LYS A 187 39.58 -14.55 1.58
N LYS A 188 39.14 -13.49 2.27
CA LYS A 188 38.10 -12.57 1.80
C LYS A 188 38.75 -11.35 1.15
N ILE A 189 38.20 -10.93 0.02
CA ILE A 189 38.68 -9.81 -0.77
C ILE A 189 37.51 -8.88 -1.04
N THR A 190 37.60 -7.67 -0.50
CA THR A 190 36.55 -6.65 -0.64
C THR A 190 36.89 -5.70 -1.77
N LEU A 191 36.00 -5.59 -2.75
CA LEU A 191 36.11 -4.68 -3.88
C LEU A 191 35.11 -3.54 -3.72
N HIS A 192 35.63 -2.31 -3.79
CA HIS A 192 34.83 -1.09 -3.82
C HIS A 192 34.81 -0.51 -5.23
N LEU A 193 33.67 -0.62 -5.90
CA LEU A 193 33.45 -0.10 -7.25
C LEU A 193 32.99 1.36 -7.16
N LYS A 194 33.76 2.28 -7.74
CA LYS A 194 33.50 3.73 -7.64
C LYS A 194 32.25 4.12 -8.43
N GLU A 195 32.05 3.54 -9.60
CA GLU A 195 30.88 3.82 -10.44
C GLU A 195 29.60 3.20 -9.84
N ASP A 196 29.73 2.09 -9.09
CA ASP A 196 28.61 1.48 -8.37
C ASP A 196 28.20 2.34 -7.17
N GLN A 197 29.17 2.81 -6.37
CA GLN A 197 28.91 3.81 -5.32
C GLN A 197 28.23 5.06 -5.90
N ALA A 198 28.78 5.61 -6.99
CA ALA A 198 28.21 6.80 -7.64
C ALA A 198 26.78 6.57 -8.17
N PHE A 199 26.43 5.35 -8.57
CA PHE A 199 25.06 4.98 -8.94
C PHE A 199 24.10 5.06 -7.75
N TYR A 200 24.48 4.49 -6.60
CA TYR A 200 23.65 4.55 -5.39
C TYR A 200 23.59 5.95 -4.79
N ASP A 201 24.69 6.71 -4.80
CA ASP A 201 24.70 8.11 -4.37
C ASP A 201 23.69 8.93 -5.18
N LEU A 202 23.67 8.72 -6.51
CA LEU A 202 22.73 9.37 -7.40
C LEU A 202 21.28 8.92 -7.13
N LEU A 203 21.06 7.63 -6.92
CA LEU A 203 19.72 7.08 -6.64
C LEU A 203 19.18 7.58 -5.29
N MET A 204 20.02 7.56 -4.25
CA MET A 204 19.69 8.09 -2.92
C MET A 204 19.42 9.59 -2.98
N GLY A 205 20.18 10.35 -3.77
CA GLY A 205 19.90 11.75 -4.03
C GLY A 205 18.52 12.01 -4.67
N TYR A 206 17.97 11.07 -5.45
CA TYR A 206 16.57 11.16 -5.91
C TYR A 206 15.59 10.77 -4.81
N ILE A 207 15.88 9.75 -4.01
CA ILE A 207 15.02 9.33 -2.89
C ILE A 207 14.89 10.44 -1.85
N ASP A 208 15.96 11.16 -1.53
CA ASP A 208 15.89 12.27 -0.57
C ASP A 208 15.16 13.49 -1.15
N LYS A 209 15.25 13.72 -2.47
CA LYS A 209 14.38 14.68 -3.16
C LYS A 209 12.91 14.29 -3.04
N ILE A 210 12.59 13.00 -3.19
CA ILE A 210 11.21 12.51 -3.03
C ILE A 210 10.72 12.73 -1.60
N LYS A 211 11.52 12.38 -0.58
CA LYS A 211 11.14 12.61 0.83
C LYS A 211 10.90 14.09 1.15
N THR A 212 11.81 14.97 0.71
CA THR A 212 11.65 16.42 0.92
C THR A 212 10.40 16.97 0.21
N PHE A 213 10.05 16.43 -0.96
CA PHE A 213 8.78 16.72 -1.62
C PHE A 213 7.59 16.23 -0.79
N GLU A 214 7.64 15.00 -0.29
CA GLU A 214 6.58 14.39 0.51
C GLU A 214 6.31 15.17 1.80
N GLU A 215 7.35 15.53 2.54
CA GLU A 215 7.24 16.32 3.78
C GLU A 215 6.58 17.69 3.53
N SER A 216 7.04 18.39 2.48
CA SER A 216 6.49 19.68 2.08
C SER A 216 5.01 19.58 1.68
N ARG A 217 4.65 18.56 0.90
CA ARG A 217 3.26 18.33 0.46
C ARG A 217 2.36 17.89 1.58
N LEU A 218 2.83 17.02 2.46
CA LEU A 218 2.09 16.59 3.65
C LEU A 218 1.71 17.79 4.51
N SER A 219 2.65 18.70 4.76
CA SER A 219 2.41 19.93 5.53
C SER A 219 1.36 20.82 4.85
N GLN A 220 1.53 21.11 3.55
CA GLN A 220 0.60 21.94 2.79
C GLN A 220 -0.81 21.34 2.74
N TYR A 221 -0.91 20.03 2.46
CA TYR A 221 -2.18 19.34 2.35
C TYR A 221 -2.92 19.28 3.69
N ASN A 222 -2.23 18.97 4.78
CA ASN A 222 -2.81 18.99 6.12
C ASN A 222 -3.34 20.38 6.51
N SER A 223 -2.63 21.44 6.14
CA SER A 223 -3.10 22.81 6.32
C SER A 223 -4.41 23.06 5.57
N ASN A 224 -4.47 22.69 4.28
CA ASN A 224 -5.66 22.84 3.44
C ASN A 224 -6.86 22.03 3.98
N VAL A 225 -6.61 20.79 4.42
CA VAL A 225 -7.61 19.91 5.03
C VAL A 225 -8.14 20.51 6.33
N THR A 226 -7.26 21.03 7.19
CA THR A 226 -7.65 21.65 8.47
C THR A 226 -8.47 22.92 8.26
N GLU A 227 -8.08 23.75 7.27
CA GLU A 227 -8.84 24.93 6.87
C GLU A 227 -10.23 24.55 6.37
N LEU A 228 -10.33 23.54 5.49
CA LEU A 228 -11.61 23.06 4.98
C LEU A 228 -12.47 22.44 6.09
N GLY A 229 -11.90 21.66 7.00
CA GLY A 229 -12.61 21.11 8.16
C GLY A 229 -13.17 22.21 9.06
N SER A 230 -12.42 23.29 9.24
CA SER A 230 -12.87 24.49 9.95
C SER A 230 -14.00 25.20 9.20
N GLU A 231 -13.90 25.35 7.88
CA GLU A 231 -14.96 25.94 7.05
C GLU A 231 -16.24 25.10 7.09
N LEU A 232 -16.13 23.78 7.00
CA LEU A 232 -17.26 22.85 7.12
C LEU A 232 -17.90 22.97 8.49
N SER A 233 -17.11 22.97 9.57
CA SER A 233 -17.59 23.21 10.93
C SER A 233 -18.33 24.54 11.03
N LEU A 234 -17.78 25.61 10.46
CA LEU A 234 -18.42 26.93 10.44
C LEU A 234 -19.70 26.99 9.60
N THR A 235 -19.79 26.23 8.50
CA THR A 235 -21.06 26.10 7.74
C THR A 235 -22.15 25.39 8.54
N GLN A 236 -21.76 24.53 9.48
CA GLN A 236 -22.64 23.94 10.49
C GLN A 236 -22.92 24.89 11.68
N ILE A 237 -22.26 26.05 11.77
CA ILE A 237 -22.24 26.91 12.97
C ILE A 237 -22.60 28.37 12.59
N TRP A 238 -23.47 28.65 11.59
CA TRP A 238 -23.90 30.04 11.28
C TRP A 238 -25.28 30.09 10.59
N LEU A 239 -26.36 30.75 11.01
CA LEU A 239 -26.65 31.87 11.94
C LEU A 239 -28.02 31.64 12.61
N MET A 240 -28.09 31.81 13.93
CA MET A 240 -29.12 32.63 14.59
C MET A 240 -28.66 32.87 16.03
N SER A 241 -28.27 34.11 16.35
CA SER A 241 -28.03 34.53 17.73
C SER A 241 -29.35 34.53 18.50
N HIS A 242 -29.68 33.42 19.15
CA HIS A 242 -30.51 33.48 20.34
C HIS A 242 -29.56 33.60 21.53
N LYS A 243 -29.43 34.83 22.07
CA LYS A 243 -28.85 35.04 23.40
C LYS A 243 -29.62 34.17 24.39
N PHE A 244 -28.96 33.18 24.98
CA PHE A 244 -29.51 32.43 26.10
C PHE A 244 -28.53 32.54 27.26
N TYR A 245 -28.92 33.29 28.29
CA TYR A 245 -28.18 33.39 29.54
C TYR A 245 -28.53 32.18 30.40
N VAL A 246 -27.55 31.29 30.61
CA VAL A 246 -27.57 30.31 31.70
C VAL A 246 -26.39 30.68 32.60
N GLY A 247 -26.66 30.85 33.89
CA GLY A 247 -25.81 31.55 34.86
C GLY A 247 -24.45 30.94 35.21
N VAL A 248 -23.78 30.24 34.29
CA VAL A 248 -22.41 29.73 34.43
C VAL A 248 -21.71 29.78 33.06
N GLY A 249 -21.46 30.99 32.55
CA GLY A 249 -20.63 31.21 31.36
C GLY A 249 -21.36 31.27 30.01
N GLU A 250 -20.78 32.04 29.09
CA GLU A 250 -21.24 32.25 27.71
C GLU A 250 -20.93 31.01 26.86
N PHE A 251 -21.96 30.24 26.49
CA PHE A 251 -21.84 29.17 25.49
C PHE A 251 -22.77 29.44 24.31
N THR A 252 -22.19 29.58 23.13
CA THR A 252 -22.91 29.69 21.86
C THR A 252 -23.35 28.30 21.40
N LEU A 253 -24.60 27.92 21.70
CA LEU A 253 -25.22 26.75 21.07
C LEU A 253 -25.63 27.12 19.64
N VAL A 254 -24.70 26.95 18.70
CA VAL A 254 -24.97 27.30 17.32
C VAL A 254 -25.73 26.18 16.61
N GLN A 255 -26.90 26.52 16.08
CA GLN A 255 -27.73 25.58 15.34
C GLN A 255 -27.23 25.49 13.88
N PRO A 256 -26.92 24.30 13.36
CA PRO A 256 -26.57 24.13 11.96
C PRO A 256 -27.71 24.52 11.04
N LYS A 257 -27.37 25.09 9.87
CA LYS A 257 -28.30 25.12 8.73
C LYS A 257 -28.62 23.68 8.35
N LYS A 258 -29.74 23.18 8.87
CA LYS A 258 -30.21 21.79 8.73
C LYS A 258 -30.15 21.25 7.31
N LYS A 259 -30.31 22.13 6.31
CA LYS A 259 -30.28 21.77 4.88
C LYS A 259 -28.88 21.42 4.39
N ASP A 260 -27.87 22.25 4.62
CA ASP A 260 -26.52 22.02 4.10
C ASP A 260 -25.84 20.86 4.82
N LEU A 261 -26.06 20.71 6.13
CA LEU A 261 -25.56 19.56 6.90
C LEU A 261 -26.09 18.22 6.34
N ALA A 262 -27.39 18.15 6.02
CA ALA A 262 -27.97 16.95 5.42
C ALA A 262 -27.41 16.67 4.01
N LEU A 263 -27.14 17.71 3.21
CA LEU A 263 -26.51 17.56 1.90
C LEU A 263 -25.06 17.08 2.02
N TRP A 264 -24.29 17.61 2.97
CA TRP A 264 -22.92 17.15 3.22
C TRP A 264 -22.86 15.72 3.74
N ARG A 265 -23.80 15.31 4.60
CA ARG A 265 -23.93 13.90 4.98
C ARG A 265 -24.13 13.01 3.78
N GLU A 266 -25.05 13.37 2.88
CA GLU A 266 -25.29 12.57 1.68
C GLU A 266 -24.06 12.54 0.75
N ILE A 267 -23.35 13.66 0.61
CA ILE A 267 -22.09 13.71 -0.15
C ILE A 267 -21.05 12.76 0.48
N PHE A 268 -20.84 12.83 1.79
CA PHE A 268 -19.86 11.97 2.46
C PHE A 268 -20.28 10.51 2.52
N ARG A 269 -21.58 10.21 2.60
CA ARG A 269 -22.08 8.84 2.45
C ARG A 269 -21.68 8.26 1.10
N ILE A 270 -21.93 8.97 0.00
CA ILE A 270 -21.52 8.53 -1.35
C ILE A 270 -20.00 8.39 -1.43
N TYR A 271 -19.24 9.30 -0.83
CA TYR A 271 -17.78 9.25 -0.80
C TYR A 271 -17.26 7.99 -0.08
N LEU A 272 -17.84 7.65 1.07
CA LEU A 272 -17.48 6.48 1.87
C LEU A 272 -17.91 5.18 1.19
N ASP A 273 -19.11 5.14 0.61
CA ASP A 273 -19.65 3.95 -0.05
C ASP A 273 -18.88 3.55 -1.32
N LEU A 274 -18.29 4.53 -2.02
CA LEU A 274 -17.46 4.28 -3.20
C LEU A 274 -16.02 3.89 -2.86
N ASP A 275 -15.63 4.02 -1.58
CA ASP A 275 -14.30 3.72 -1.06
C ASP A 275 -13.18 4.08 -2.03
N ILE A 276 -13.13 5.37 -2.41
CA ILE A 276 -12.39 5.85 -3.60
C ILE A 276 -10.95 5.33 -3.68
N TRP A 277 -10.32 5.10 -2.54
CA TRP A 277 -8.90 4.80 -2.43
C TRP A 277 -8.53 3.40 -1.92
N CYS A 278 -9.49 2.56 -1.53
CA CYS A 278 -9.20 1.20 -1.06
C CYS A 278 -9.67 0.14 -2.07
N HIS A 279 -9.08 -1.06 -1.99
CA HIS A 279 -9.58 -2.21 -2.74
C HIS A 279 -10.77 -2.88 -2.04
N ASN A 280 -11.79 -3.24 -2.83
CA ASN A 280 -13.04 -3.87 -2.37
C ASN A 280 -12.90 -5.31 -1.81
N GLU A 281 -11.69 -5.83 -1.59
CA GLU A 281 -11.46 -7.21 -1.15
C GLU A 281 -10.57 -7.28 0.09
N ASN A 282 -11.19 -7.14 1.28
CA ASN A 282 -10.66 -7.58 2.58
C ASN A 282 -9.26 -7.12 3.02
N ASP A 283 -8.60 -6.23 2.28
CA ASP A 283 -7.27 -5.72 2.62
C ASP A 283 -7.26 -4.20 2.73
N HIS A 284 -7.57 -3.70 3.93
CA HIS A 284 -7.44 -2.29 4.29
C HIS A 284 -6.00 -1.75 4.22
N ARG A 285 -5.01 -2.57 3.84
CA ARG A 285 -3.60 -2.18 3.80
C ARG A 285 -3.15 -1.72 2.41
N ASN A 286 -3.93 -1.97 1.35
CA ASN A 286 -3.49 -1.71 -0.01
C ASN A 286 -4.32 -0.62 -0.71
N ILE A 287 -3.64 0.43 -1.13
CA ILE A 287 -4.24 1.58 -1.82
C ILE A 287 -4.44 1.22 -3.27
N CYS A 288 -5.60 1.56 -3.82
CA CYS A 288 -5.90 1.33 -5.22
C CYS A 288 -4.89 2.02 -6.17
N ALA A 289 -4.87 1.56 -7.43
CA ALA A 289 -4.05 2.18 -8.45
C ALA A 289 -4.57 3.58 -8.81
N THR A 290 -3.71 4.47 -9.32
CA THR A 290 -4.08 5.83 -9.73
C THR A 290 -5.31 5.86 -10.64
N ASN A 291 -5.39 4.92 -11.60
CA ASN A 291 -6.48 4.87 -12.56
C ASN A 291 -7.80 4.50 -11.89
N GLU A 292 -7.78 3.52 -10.99
CA GLU A 292 -8.96 3.09 -10.22
C GLU A 292 -9.44 4.22 -9.31
N GLY A 293 -8.54 4.87 -8.57
CA GLY A 293 -8.89 6.03 -7.75
C GLY A 293 -9.45 7.20 -8.56
N ARG A 294 -8.95 7.42 -9.79
CA ARG A 294 -9.48 8.43 -10.71
C ARG A 294 -10.89 8.07 -11.18
N GLU A 295 -11.11 6.83 -11.61
CA GLU A 295 -12.42 6.33 -12.05
C GLU A 295 -13.45 6.40 -10.91
N ASN A 296 -13.07 6.00 -9.70
CA ASN A 296 -13.92 6.09 -8.51
C ASN A 296 -14.26 7.54 -8.14
N LEU A 297 -13.30 8.46 -8.26
CA LEU A 297 -13.54 9.90 -8.04
C LEU A 297 -14.47 10.50 -9.11
N ASP A 298 -14.35 10.07 -10.36
CA ASP A 298 -15.25 10.47 -11.44
C ASP A 298 -16.67 9.94 -11.21
N GLU A 299 -16.81 8.69 -10.76
CA GLU A 299 -18.10 8.11 -10.40
C GLU A 299 -18.74 8.86 -9.21
N PHE A 300 -17.94 9.17 -8.17
CA PHE A 300 -18.38 10.03 -7.06
C PHE A 300 -18.94 11.37 -7.56
N ASN A 301 -18.19 12.05 -8.42
CA ASN A 301 -18.61 13.31 -9.02
C ASN A 301 -19.91 13.17 -9.84
N ASN A 302 -20.05 12.07 -10.57
CA ASN A 302 -21.24 11.78 -11.38
C ASN A 302 -22.47 11.56 -10.49
N GLN A 303 -22.36 10.81 -9.39
CA GLN A 303 -23.46 10.59 -8.46
C GLN A 303 -23.90 11.90 -7.77
N VAL A 304 -22.95 12.71 -7.31
CA VAL A 304 -23.22 14.02 -6.71
C VAL A 304 -23.91 14.96 -7.72
N LYS A 305 -23.55 14.89 -9.00
CA LYS A 305 -24.21 15.64 -10.08
C LYS A 305 -25.62 15.12 -10.37
N LYS A 306 -25.80 13.80 -10.47
CA LYS A 306 -27.09 13.12 -10.71
C LYS A 306 -28.14 13.51 -9.66
N LEU A 307 -27.75 13.54 -8.39
CA LEU A 307 -28.61 13.95 -7.27
C LEU A 307 -28.76 15.49 -7.12
N SER A 308 -28.03 16.24 -7.95
CA SER A 308 -27.98 17.71 -7.94
C SER A 308 -27.58 18.30 -6.58
N LEU A 309 -26.79 17.58 -5.78
CA LEU A 309 -26.41 18.01 -4.42
C LEU A 309 -25.59 19.30 -4.48
N HIS A 310 -24.60 19.37 -5.38
CA HIS A 310 -23.76 20.54 -5.61
C HIS A 310 -24.54 21.84 -5.90
N LYS A 311 -25.71 21.74 -6.57
CA LYS A 311 -26.59 22.90 -6.86
C LYS A 311 -27.43 23.31 -5.65
N LYS A 312 -27.79 22.35 -4.80
CA LYS A 312 -28.62 22.57 -3.60
C LYS A 312 -27.83 23.19 -2.44
N LEU A 313 -26.50 23.02 -2.43
CA LEU A 313 -25.61 23.65 -1.47
C LEU A 313 -25.66 25.19 -1.56
N SER A 314 -25.56 25.85 -0.41
CA SER A 314 -25.37 27.30 -0.35
C SER A 314 -24.05 27.73 -1.01
N SER A 315 -23.88 29.03 -1.29
CA SER A 315 -22.67 29.56 -1.93
C SER A 315 -21.38 29.17 -1.18
N ARG A 316 -21.37 29.34 0.15
CA ARG A 316 -20.22 28.97 1.00
C ARG A 316 -19.95 27.46 0.98
N SER A 317 -20.98 26.64 1.14
CA SER A 317 -20.83 25.18 1.09
C SER A 317 -20.40 24.68 -0.30
N ARG A 318 -20.79 25.38 -1.37
CA ARG A 318 -20.34 25.06 -2.73
C ARG A 318 -18.86 25.38 -2.93
N GLN A 319 -18.34 26.44 -2.30
CA GLN A 319 -16.91 26.74 -2.31
C GLN A 319 -16.12 25.66 -1.53
N ALA A 320 -16.60 25.28 -0.35
CA ALA A 320 -16.02 24.17 0.42
C ALA A 320 -16.06 22.85 -0.37
N PHE A 321 -17.15 22.55 -1.08
CA PHE A 321 -17.23 21.38 -1.96
C PHE A 321 -16.20 21.43 -3.10
N LYS A 322 -15.97 22.59 -3.72
CA LYS A 322 -14.90 22.72 -4.73
C LYS A 322 -13.52 22.44 -4.12
N LYS A 323 -13.22 22.98 -2.94
CA LYS A 323 -11.97 22.70 -2.23
C LYS A 323 -11.82 21.21 -1.92
N PHE A 324 -12.89 20.55 -1.49
CA PHE A 324 -12.91 19.10 -1.26
C PHE A 324 -12.57 18.28 -2.51
N ILE A 325 -13.15 18.63 -3.66
CA ILE A 325 -12.82 17.99 -4.94
C ILE A 325 -11.36 18.24 -5.30
N MET A 326 -10.87 19.47 -5.16
CA MET A 326 -9.48 19.81 -5.47
C MET A 326 -8.49 18.99 -4.64
N LEU A 327 -8.78 18.74 -3.35
CA LEU A 327 -7.95 17.89 -2.49
C LEU A 327 -7.89 16.44 -3.00
N ASN A 328 -9.03 15.87 -3.41
CA ASN A 328 -9.06 14.52 -3.96
C ASN A 328 -8.37 14.43 -5.33
N GLU A 329 -8.53 15.44 -6.19
CA GLU A 329 -7.79 15.52 -7.47
C GLU A 329 -6.28 15.67 -7.26
N GLU A 330 -5.85 16.38 -6.21
CA GLU A 330 -4.44 16.45 -5.80
C GLU A 330 -3.94 15.07 -5.33
N LEU A 331 -4.74 14.34 -4.57
CA LEU A 331 -4.41 12.98 -4.13
C LEU A 331 -4.23 12.00 -5.31
N VAL A 332 -5.03 12.11 -6.39
CA VAL A 332 -4.81 11.35 -7.65
C VAL A 332 -3.44 11.63 -8.23
N LYS A 333 -3.01 12.90 -8.25
CA LYS A 333 -1.69 13.27 -8.79
C LYS A 333 -0.56 12.77 -7.90
N ILE A 334 -0.76 12.77 -6.58
CA ILE A 334 0.22 12.26 -5.62
C ILE A 334 0.40 10.76 -5.81
N ARG A 335 -0.70 10.02 -5.94
CA ARG A 335 -0.64 8.59 -6.23
C ARG A 335 0.08 8.30 -7.55
N LEU A 336 -0.19 9.10 -8.60
CA LEU A 336 0.52 8.98 -9.87
C LEU A 336 2.03 9.22 -9.72
N PHE A 337 2.41 10.24 -8.95
CA PHE A 337 3.81 10.56 -8.68
C PHE A 337 4.54 9.44 -7.94
N GLU A 338 3.91 8.89 -6.89
CA GLU A 338 4.38 7.74 -6.13
C GLU A 338 4.58 6.50 -7.03
N GLU A 339 3.56 6.13 -7.81
CA GLU A 339 3.61 4.98 -8.74
C GLU A 339 4.71 5.16 -9.79
N MET A 340 4.87 6.36 -10.34
CA MET A 340 5.92 6.65 -11.31
C MET A 340 7.33 6.45 -10.72
N ASN A 341 7.56 6.91 -9.49
CA ASN A 341 8.85 6.80 -8.81
C ASN A 341 9.14 5.36 -8.36
N GLU A 342 8.14 4.67 -7.83
CA GLU A 342 8.23 3.24 -7.50
C GLU A 342 8.59 2.43 -8.76
N GLU A 343 7.88 2.70 -9.85
CA GLU A 343 8.07 2.01 -11.12
C GLU A 343 9.47 2.26 -11.70
N ALA A 344 9.92 3.52 -11.67
CA ALA A 344 11.26 3.90 -12.13
C ALA A 344 12.36 3.25 -11.28
N THR A 345 12.22 3.27 -9.94
CA THR A 345 13.18 2.71 -8.98
C THR A 345 13.32 1.20 -9.17
N ARG A 346 12.20 0.47 -9.16
CA ARG A 346 12.25 -0.99 -9.35
C ARG A 346 12.75 -1.39 -10.74
N LYS A 347 12.43 -0.65 -11.81
CA LYS A 347 12.99 -0.94 -13.15
C LYS A 347 14.47 -0.59 -13.28
N ILE A 348 14.98 0.40 -12.55
CA ILE A 348 16.40 0.73 -12.63
C ILE A 348 17.23 -0.28 -11.85
N ILE A 349 16.78 -0.71 -10.66
CA ILE A 349 17.40 -1.79 -9.89
C ILE A 349 17.37 -3.11 -10.68
N LYS A 350 16.22 -3.49 -11.27
CA LYS A 350 16.17 -4.68 -12.15
C LYS A 350 17.11 -4.58 -13.36
N LYS A 351 17.36 -3.36 -13.87
CA LYS A 351 18.29 -3.16 -14.99
C LYS A 351 19.74 -3.26 -14.52
N HIS A 352 20.04 -2.76 -13.33
CA HIS A 352 21.33 -2.88 -12.68
C HIS A 352 21.70 -4.37 -12.61
N ASP A 353 20.90 -5.19 -11.94
CA ASP A 353 21.16 -6.62 -11.78
C ASP A 353 21.32 -7.35 -13.12
N LYS A 354 20.47 -7.03 -14.10
CA LYS A 354 20.56 -7.64 -15.44
C LYS A 354 21.86 -7.29 -16.18
N ARG A 355 22.52 -6.18 -15.84
CA ARG A 355 23.72 -5.69 -16.55
C ARG A 355 25.00 -5.95 -15.80
N THR A 356 24.95 -5.93 -14.47
CA THR A 356 26.11 -6.11 -13.60
C THR A 356 26.17 -7.52 -13.01
N HIS A 357 25.08 -8.30 -13.09
CA HIS A 357 24.91 -9.61 -12.44
C HIS A 357 25.04 -9.57 -10.91
N LEU A 358 25.00 -8.37 -10.33
CA LEU A 358 24.94 -8.14 -8.88
C LEU A 358 23.48 -8.31 -8.41
N VAL A 359 23.28 -8.71 -7.15
CA VAL A 359 21.96 -9.05 -6.58
C VAL A 359 21.32 -7.88 -5.83
N ALA A 360 21.29 -6.68 -6.45
CA ALA A 360 20.80 -5.48 -5.77
C ALA A 360 19.29 -5.50 -5.52
N LYS A 361 18.47 -6.17 -6.35
CA LYS A 361 17.02 -6.28 -6.12
C LYS A 361 16.68 -6.94 -4.78
N GLU A 362 17.50 -7.87 -4.31
CA GLU A 362 17.27 -8.56 -3.04
C GLU A 362 17.74 -7.74 -1.85
N LYS A 363 18.89 -7.07 -1.98
CA LYS A 363 19.56 -6.34 -0.90
C LYS A 363 19.08 -4.90 -0.73
N PHE A 364 18.81 -4.20 -1.82
CA PHE A 364 18.45 -2.78 -1.80
C PHE A 364 17.16 -2.47 -1.02
N PRO A 365 16.05 -3.22 -1.19
CA PRO A 365 14.83 -2.96 -0.41
C PRO A 365 15.00 -3.17 1.09
N GLN A 366 15.92 -4.05 1.50
CA GLN A 366 16.23 -4.30 2.91
C GLN A 366 16.98 -3.12 3.53
N ALA A 367 17.90 -2.52 2.76
CA ALA A 367 18.68 -1.36 3.18
C ALA A 367 17.86 -0.06 3.15
N VAL A 368 16.98 0.10 2.16
CA VAL A 368 16.23 1.33 1.89
C VAL A 368 14.74 1.01 1.93
N SER A 369 14.19 0.93 3.15
CA SER A 369 12.74 0.84 3.36
C SER A 369 12.04 2.09 2.80
N ILE A 370 11.42 1.96 1.64
CA ILE A 370 10.60 3.01 1.00
C ILE A 370 9.17 2.49 0.97
N ASP A 371 8.28 3.09 1.76
CA ASP A 371 6.84 2.86 1.62
C ASP A 371 6.34 3.70 0.44
N ALA A 372 6.17 3.03 -0.70
CA ALA A 372 5.81 3.66 -1.98
C ALA A 372 4.46 4.38 -1.96
N ALA A 373 3.64 4.23 -0.92
CA ALA A 373 2.35 4.88 -0.81
C ALA A 373 2.17 5.69 0.48
N PHE A 374 3.27 6.01 1.17
CA PHE A 374 3.25 6.67 2.47
C PHE A 374 2.48 8.00 2.45
N LEU A 375 2.79 8.87 1.50
CA LEU A 375 2.17 10.19 1.43
C LEU A 375 0.67 10.03 1.17
N SER A 376 0.28 9.23 0.18
CA SER A 376 -1.13 8.94 -0.10
C SER A 376 -1.89 8.45 1.16
N LYS A 377 -1.33 7.48 1.91
CA LYS A 377 -1.88 6.99 3.21
C LYS A 377 -2.13 8.11 4.19
N CYS A 378 -1.13 8.96 4.41
CA CYS A 378 -1.23 10.08 5.35
C CYS A 378 -2.31 11.08 4.91
N LEU A 379 -2.40 11.40 3.63
CA LEU A 379 -3.37 12.37 3.11
C LEU A 379 -4.81 11.86 3.16
N MET A 380 -5.03 10.58 2.87
CA MET A 380 -6.33 9.94 3.05
C MET A 380 -6.76 9.95 4.52
N TYR A 381 -5.84 9.58 5.42
CA TYR A 381 -6.10 9.66 6.85
C TYR A 381 -6.48 11.07 7.27
N ALA A 382 -5.79 12.10 6.75
CA ALA A 382 -6.12 13.49 7.03
C ALA A 382 -7.54 13.86 6.58
N ILE A 383 -7.98 13.44 5.39
CA ILE A 383 -9.38 13.61 4.94
C ILE A 383 -10.34 12.93 5.92
N MET A 384 -10.08 11.66 6.24
CA MET A 384 -10.97 10.87 7.08
C MET A 384 -11.09 11.48 8.49
N SER A 385 -9.97 11.83 9.11
CA SER A 385 -9.92 12.29 10.50
C SER A 385 -10.35 13.74 10.69
N ASN A 386 -10.19 14.61 9.69
CA ASN A 386 -10.43 16.06 9.82
C ASN A 386 -11.60 16.60 8.99
N LEU A 387 -12.07 15.87 7.97
CA LEU A 387 -13.22 16.30 7.15
C LEU A 387 -14.45 15.44 7.41
N ILE A 388 -14.30 14.12 7.37
CA ILE A 388 -15.44 13.21 7.51
C ILE A 388 -15.99 13.25 8.95
N THR A 389 -15.12 13.23 9.96
CA THR A 389 -15.51 13.33 11.38
C THR A 389 -16.25 14.62 11.74
N VAL A 390 -16.01 15.71 10.99
CA VAL A 390 -16.68 17.00 11.21
C VAL A 390 -18.17 16.91 10.91
N VAL A 391 -18.60 16.01 10.02
CA VAL A 391 -19.99 15.78 9.67
C VAL A 391 -20.41 14.42 10.22
N PRO A 392 -21.10 14.36 11.39
CA PRO A 392 -21.50 13.09 12.00
C PRO A 392 -22.37 12.26 11.06
N GLN A 393 -22.02 10.98 10.88
CA GLN A 393 -22.79 10.03 10.09
C GLN A 393 -23.85 9.32 10.94
N VAL A 394 -24.92 8.85 10.30
CA VAL A 394 -26.03 8.17 11.00
C VAL A 394 -25.58 6.82 11.55
N ASP A 395 -24.73 6.11 10.83
CA ASP A 395 -24.30 4.74 11.16
C ASP A 395 -23.51 4.69 12.47
N ASP A 396 -22.65 5.69 12.73
CA ASP A 396 -21.91 5.86 14.00
C ASP A 396 -22.83 6.01 15.23
N HIS A 397 -24.10 6.37 15.00
CA HIS A 397 -25.09 6.68 16.02
C HIS A 397 -26.27 5.70 16.00
N SER A 398 -26.04 4.49 15.51
CA SER A 398 -27.05 3.44 15.40
C SER A 398 -27.01 2.47 16.56
N CYS A 399 -28.19 2.03 17.00
CA CYS A 399 -28.34 1.10 18.11
C CYS A 399 -28.06 -0.34 17.65
N PRO A 400 -27.17 -1.10 18.33
CA PRO A 400 -26.84 -2.47 17.93
C PRO A 400 -28.01 -3.46 17.93
N MET A 401 -29.10 -3.15 18.64
CA MET A 401 -30.28 -4.02 18.73
C MET A 401 -31.30 -3.80 17.63
N CYS A 402 -31.48 -2.56 17.17
CA CYS A 402 -32.49 -2.24 16.15
C CYS A 402 -31.90 -1.65 14.87
N LEU A 403 -30.58 -1.51 14.81
CA LEU A 403 -29.80 -1.00 13.67
C LEU A 403 -30.24 0.37 13.16
N GLY A 404 -31.03 1.11 13.95
CA GLY A 404 -31.45 2.48 13.64
C GLY A 404 -30.92 3.47 14.65
N LEU A 405 -31.02 4.76 14.32
CA LEU A 405 -30.56 5.86 15.16
C LEU A 405 -31.04 5.72 16.62
N TYR A 406 -30.13 5.96 17.57
CA TYR A 406 -30.45 5.94 18.99
C TYR A 406 -31.67 6.82 19.33
N TRP A 407 -32.62 6.24 20.07
CA TRP A 407 -33.77 6.97 20.63
C TRP A 407 -33.81 6.82 22.14
N ARG A 408 -33.75 7.97 22.85
CA ARG A 408 -33.55 8.01 24.30
C ARG A 408 -32.42 7.05 24.72
N PRO A 409 -31.19 7.31 24.27
CA PRO A 409 -30.06 6.43 24.52
C PRO A 409 -29.88 6.18 26.02
N VAL A 410 -29.68 4.92 26.39
CA VAL A 410 -29.39 4.48 27.75
C VAL A 410 -28.01 3.85 27.75
N ARG A 411 -27.11 4.40 28.57
CA ARG A 411 -25.74 3.93 28.72
C ARG A 411 -25.68 2.93 29.87
N LEU A 412 -25.34 1.69 29.57
CA LEU A 412 -25.18 0.64 30.57
C LEU A 412 -23.93 0.88 31.42
N GLN A 413 -23.82 0.18 32.56
CA GLN A 413 -22.63 0.22 33.43
C GLN A 413 -21.34 -0.21 32.70
N CYS A 414 -21.45 -1.05 31.67
CA CYS A 414 -20.37 -1.44 30.78
C CYS A 414 -20.14 -0.46 29.61
N ASN A 415 -20.64 0.77 29.69
CA ASN A 415 -20.54 1.87 28.70
C ASN A 415 -21.20 1.66 27.32
N HIS A 416 -21.67 0.47 26.98
CA HIS A 416 -22.49 0.23 25.79
C HIS A 416 -23.82 0.98 25.85
N ILE A 417 -24.28 1.47 24.69
CA ILE A 417 -25.46 2.34 24.57
C ILE A 417 -26.54 1.62 23.77
N PHE A 418 -27.81 1.76 24.19
CA PHE A 418 -28.96 1.20 23.49
C PHE A 418 -30.15 2.16 23.53
N CYS A 419 -31.13 1.97 22.65
CA CYS A 419 -32.41 2.67 22.77
C CYS A 419 -33.17 2.21 24.03
N SER A 420 -33.86 3.13 24.72
CA SER A 420 -34.63 2.78 25.92
C SER A 420 -35.66 1.66 25.67
N ARG A 421 -36.33 1.70 24.51
CA ARG A 421 -37.31 0.68 24.11
C ARG A 421 -36.68 -0.66 23.80
N CYS A 422 -35.47 -0.68 23.24
CA CYS A 422 -34.72 -1.92 22.98
C CYS A 422 -34.39 -2.63 24.30
N LEU A 423 -33.96 -1.88 25.32
CA LEU A 423 -33.70 -2.44 26.65
C LEU A 423 -34.98 -2.95 27.34
N ILE A 424 -36.09 -2.23 27.24
CA ILE A 424 -37.39 -2.70 27.78
C ILE A 424 -37.79 -4.04 27.13
N LYS A 425 -37.64 -4.16 25.81
CA LYS A 425 -37.92 -5.42 25.10
C LYS A 425 -36.94 -6.53 25.48
N ALA A 426 -35.66 -6.24 25.65
CA ALA A 426 -34.66 -7.19 26.13
C ALA A 426 -35.01 -7.73 27.53
N SER A 427 -35.34 -6.84 28.46
CA SER A 427 -35.71 -7.19 29.83
C SER A 427 -36.98 -8.06 29.87
N ARG A 428 -38.02 -7.72 29.07
CA ARG A 428 -39.22 -8.56 28.91
C ARG A 428 -38.92 -9.97 28.39
N ARG A 429 -37.87 -10.12 27.58
CA ARG A 429 -37.37 -11.41 27.05
C ARG A 429 -36.36 -12.09 28.00
N LYS A 430 -36.19 -11.60 29.23
CA LYS A 430 -35.25 -12.10 30.24
C LYS A 430 -33.77 -12.02 29.80
N LEU A 431 -33.43 -11.09 28.91
CA LEU A 431 -32.04 -10.78 28.56
C LEU A 431 -31.51 -9.69 29.50
N PHE A 432 -30.79 -10.10 30.53
CA PHE A 432 -30.31 -9.22 31.61
C PHE A 432 -28.86 -8.77 31.44
N ASP A 433 -28.10 -9.44 30.59
CA ASP A 433 -26.69 -9.16 30.32
C ASP A 433 -26.55 -8.26 29.08
N CYS A 434 -25.42 -7.57 28.97
CA CYS A 434 -25.17 -6.69 27.82
C CYS A 434 -25.15 -7.50 26.50
N PRO A 435 -25.93 -7.13 25.47
CA PRO A 435 -25.92 -7.81 24.17
C PRO A 435 -24.57 -7.77 23.43
N VAL A 436 -23.74 -6.76 23.71
CA VAL A 436 -22.45 -6.55 23.02
C VAL A 436 -21.31 -7.25 23.75
N CYS A 437 -21.09 -6.94 25.03
CA CYS A 437 -19.95 -7.47 25.79
C CYS A 437 -20.30 -8.56 26.81
N ARG A 438 -21.58 -8.95 26.92
CA ARG A 438 -22.07 -9.98 27.86
C ARG A 438 -21.80 -9.66 29.34
N SER A 439 -21.54 -8.40 29.66
CA SER A 439 -21.39 -7.93 31.05
C SER A 439 -22.65 -8.25 31.86
N LYS A 440 -22.45 -8.92 33.00
CA LYS A 440 -23.53 -9.50 33.80
C LYS A 440 -24.47 -8.43 34.37
N LYS A 441 -25.78 -8.69 34.35
CA LYS A 441 -26.84 -7.84 34.92
C LYS A 441 -26.84 -6.38 34.43
N SER A 442 -26.12 -6.07 33.35
CA SER A 442 -25.95 -4.68 32.88
C SER A 442 -27.25 -4.09 32.34
N VAL A 443 -28.12 -4.91 31.73
CA VAL A 443 -29.47 -4.49 31.30
C VAL A 443 -30.43 -4.44 32.48
N TYR A 444 -30.32 -5.39 33.42
CA TYR A 444 -31.15 -5.42 34.63
C TYR A 444 -30.96 -4.18 35.51
N ASN A 445 -29.71 -3.73 35.66
CA ASN A 445 -29.36 -2.55 36.46
C ASN A 445 -29.63 -1.22 35.74
N ALA A 446 -30.07 -1.24 34.47
CA ALA A 446 -30.29 -0.02 33.69
C ALA A 446 -31.61 0.66 34.08
N GLY A 447 -31.51 1.82 34.72
CA GLY A 447 -32.64 2.64 35.15
C GLY A 447 -32.84 3.91 34.31
N ILE A 448 -33.75 4.77 34.78
CA ILE A 448 -34.01 6.10 34.17
C ILE A 448 -32.78 7.00 34.29
N ASP A 449 -31.99 6.84 35.35
CA ASP A 449 -30.79 7.63 35.62
C ASP A 449 -29.65 7.34 34.62
N ASN A 450 -29.71 6.22 33.90
CA ASN A 450 -28.74 5.83 32.88
C ASN A 450 -29.00 6.46 31.50
N ILE A 451 -30.03 7.31 31.37
CA ILE A 451 -30.32 7.99 30.11
C ILE A 451 -29.21 8.99 29.79
N ASP A 452 -28.57 8.81 28.64
CA ASP A 452 -27.54 9.71 28.13
C ASP A 452 -28.20 10.96 27.51
N ASN A 453 -28.48 11.94 28.37
CA ASN A 453 -29.10 13.19 27.97
C ASN A 453 -28.22 14.02 27.04
N SER A 454 -26.90 13.90 27.14
CA SER A 454 -25.95 14.59 26.27
C SER A 454 -26.05 14.06 24.85
N LEU A 455 -25.99 12.74 24.68
CA LEU A 455 -26.19 12.09 23.38
C LEU A 455 -27.60 12.35 22.84
N ALA A 456 -28.64 12.31 23.68
CA ALA A 456 -30.01 12.63 23.26
C ALA A 456 -30.16 14.07 22.71
N LYS A 457 -29.46 15.04 23.31
CA LYS A 457 -29.42 16.44 22.82
C LYS A 457 -28.64 16.55 21.51
N PHE A 458 -27.49 15.88 21.44
CA PHE A 458 -26.67 15.80 20.23
C PHE A 458 -27.47 15.25 19.04
N LEU A 459 -28.18 14.13 19.23
CA LEU A 459 -28.96 13.51 18.16
C LEU A 459 -30.09 14.42 17.65
N LYS A 460 -30.73 15.18 18.54
CA LYS A 460 -31.75 16.17 18.15
C LYS A 460 -31.18 17.35 17.38
N LEU A 461 -29.93 17.73 17.67
CA LEU A 461 -29.24 18.84 17.03
C LEU A 461 -28.79 18.46 15.62
N TYR A 462 -28.09 17.33 15.48
CA TYR A 462 -27.45 16.90 14.24
C TYR A 462 -28.36 16.04 13.34
N PHE A 463 -29.29 15.27 13.92
CA PHE A 463 -30.17 14.32 13.20
C PHE A 463 -31.67 14.56 13.45
N PRO A 464 -32.19 15.79 13.26
CA PRO A 464 -33.56 16.12 13.64
C PRO A 464 -34.63 15.37 12.82
N GLN A 465 -34.36 15.03 11.56
CA GLN A 465 -35.33 14.36 10.69
C GLN A 465 -35.43 12.87 11.05
N GLU A 466 -34.28 12.26 11.29
CA GLU A 466 -34.07 10.87 11.65
C GLU A 466 -34.65 10.61 13.05
N VAL A 467 -34.41 11.52 14.01
CA VAL A 467 -35.05 11.48 15.34
C VAL A 467 -36.58 11.59 15.24
N LYS A 468 -37.10 12.45 14.35
CA LYS A 468 -38.56 12.58 14.12
C LYS A 468 -39.14 11.31 13.48
N ALA A 469 -38.44 10.72 12.51
CA ALA A 469 -38.82 9.46 11.89
C ALA A 469 -38.85 8.33 12.92
N LYS A 470 -37.79 8.18 13.73
CA LYS A 470 -37.71 7.17 14.78
C LYS A 470 -38.80 7.33 15.85
N LYS A 471 -39.12 8.57 16.22
CA LYS A 471 -40.25 8.85 17.12
C LYS A 471 -41.59 8.40 16.52
N SER A 472 -41.79 8.59 15.23
CA SER A 472 -43.01 8.18 14.52
C SER A 472 -43.12 6.66 14.43
N GLU A 473 -42.02 5.99 14.06
CA GLU A 473 -41.91 4.53 14.03
C GLU A 473 -42.27 3.90 15.39
N ILE A 474 -41.65 4.40 16.47
CA ILE A 474 -41.93 3.91 17.83
C ILE A 474 -43.39 4.11 18.23
N LYS A 475 -44.01 5.24 17.85
CA LYS A 475 -45.43 5.49 18.14
C LYS A 475 -46.34 4.49 17.44
N LYS A 476 -46.07 4.17 16.17
CA LYS A 476 -46.82 3.18 15.42
C LYS A 476 -46.69 1.80 16.06
N GLU A 477 -45.47 1.41 16.39
CA GLU A 477 -45.18 0.13 17.04
C GLU A 477 -45.87 -0.01 18.41
N ILE A 478 -45.97 1.07 19.19
CA ILE A 478 -46.74 1.08 20.46
C ILE A 478 -48.23 0.89 20.18
N ALA A 479 -48.79 1.64 19.24
CA ALA A 479 -50.22 1.55 18.91
C ALA A 479 -50.60 0.15 18.40
N GLU A 480 -49.72 -0.48 17.62
CA GLU A 480 -49.87 -1.87 17.16
C GLU A 480 -49.84 -2.85 18.34
N GLU A 481 -48.86 -2.75 19.23
CA GLU A 481 -48.77 -3.58 20.45
C GLU A 481 -50.00 -3.41 21.37
N GLU A 482 -50.50 -2.19 21.53
CA GLU A 482 -51.72 -1.91 22.30
C GLU A 482 -52.96 -2.50 21.64
N SER A 483 -53.08 -2.39 20.31
CA SER A 483 -54.21 -2.95 19.56
C SER A 483 -54.25 -4.48 19.64
N GLU A 484 -53.09 -5.15 19.56
CA GLU A 484 -52.99 -6.59 19.67
C GLU A 484 -53.26 -7.08 21.09
N ALA A 485 -52.74 -6.36 22.11
CA ALA A 485 -53.05 -6.65 23.50
C ALA A 485 -54.55 -6.55 23.78
N LEU A 486 -55.22 -5.51 23.26
CA LEU A 486 -56.68 -5.38 23.35
C LEU A 486 -57.41 -6.52 22.65
N ARG A 487 -56.96 -6.91 21.45
CA ARG A 487 -57.52 -8.05 20.70
C ARG A 487 -57.45 -9.35 21.51
N LEU A 488 -56.30 -9.65 22.11
CA LEU A 488 -56.11 -10.84 22.94
C LEU A 488 -56.98 -10.81 24.21
N ILE A 489 -57.14 -9.65 24.84
CA ILE A 489 -58.04 -9.48 26.00
C ILE A 489 -59.50 -9.74 25.61
N LEU A 490 -59.93 -9.25 24.44
CA LEU A 490 -61.28 -9.47 23.94
C LEU A 490 -61.54 -10.93 23.57
N ALA A 491 -60.57 -11.60 22.94
CA ALA A 491 -60.65 -13.03 22.61
C ALA A 491 -60.81 -13.89 23.88
N LYS A 492 -59.97 -13.66 24.90
CA LYS A 492 -60.11 -14.36 26.20
C LYS A 492 -61.46 -14.11 26.86
N ARG A 493 -62.00 -12.89 26.78
CA ARG A 493 -63.32 -12.55 27.31
C ARG A 493 -64.46 -13.24 26.55
N GLN A 494 -64.27 -13.64 25.30
CA GLN A 494 -65.24 -14.44 24.55
C GLN A 494 -65.15 -15.91 24.97
N ASP A 495 -63.94 -16.46 25.14
CA ASP A 495 -63.73 -17.83 25.62
C ASP A 495 -64.28 -18.04 27.05
N ASP A 496 -64.06 -17.09 27.97
CA ASP A 496 -64.57 -17.17 29.35
C ASP A 496 -66.11 -17.10 29.43
N ARG A 497 -66.76 -16.39 28.48
CA ARG A 497 -68.23 -16.34 28.42
C ARG A 497 -68.85 -17.64 27.92
N VAL A 498 -68.14 -18.39 27.07
CA VAL A 498 -68.61 -19.70 26.58
C VAL A 498 -68.55 -20.77 27.69
N CYS A 499 -67.60 -20.66 28.62
CA CYS A 499 -67.48 -21.59 29.76
C CYS A 499 -68.44 -21.31 30.94
N THR A 500 -69.13 -20.16 30.99
CA THR A 500 -70.00 -19.80 32.14
C THR A 500 -71.47 -20.18 31.92
N ILE A 501 -71.84 -20.77 30.78
CA ILE A 501 -73.23 -21.17 30.43
C ILE A 501 -73.36 -22.71 30.30
N MET A 502 -72.68 -23.50 31.13
CA MET A 502 -72.93 -24.95 31.24
C MET A 502 -73.36 -25.34 32.64
#